data_AF-A0AAU9CTG1-F1
#
_entry.id   AF-A0AAU9CTG1-F1
#
_cell.length_a   1.000
_cell.length_b   1.000
_cell.length_c   1.000
_cell.angle_alpha   90.00
_cell.angle_beta   90.00
_cell.angle_gamma   90.00
#
_symmetry.space_group_name_H-M   'P 1'
#
loop_
_entity.id
_entity.type
_entity.pdbx_description
1 polymer ?
#
loop_
_entity_poly.entity_id
_entity_poly.type
_entity_poly.pdbx_seq_one_letter_code
_entity_poly.pdbx_strand_id
1 'polypeptide(L)'
;MDPVKFPNATTLQDDAQLGRLKITTAFGDTDGDGDLDQIFGYGARSFSIWSTSGELVYDSENFIAKKSLEIGSYTDKRSDDKGAEPEGVTTFTSNGKTYAAVGMERTGDVMIFDLSNPTSPVFVQVLANTSPEGLMIIPAEKSPTERTILVVSNEYPDDATLNIYSK
;
A
#
# COMPACT_ATOMS: atom_id res chain seq x y z
N MET A 1 -25.05 10.62 -5.21
CA MET A 1 -24.35 9.63 -6.02
C MET A 1 -25.12 9.53 -7.30
N ASP A 2 -24.43 9.75 -8.41
CA ASP A 2 -25.00 9.73 -9.75
C ASP A 2 -25.62 8.35 -10.00
N PRO A 3 -26.91 8.26 -10.41
CA PRO A 3 -27.59 6.98 -10.63
C PRO A 3 -27.14 6.24 -11.89
N VAL A 4 -26.51 6.93 -12.85
CA VAL A 4 -25.85 6.37 -14.05
C VAL A 4 -24.47 5.80 -13.70
N LYS A 5 -23.67 6.49 -12.89
CA LYS A 5 -22.34 6.02 -12.43
C LYS A 5 -22.45 4.93 -11.35
N PHE A 6 -23.45 5.05 -10.48
CA PHE A 6 -23.71 4.15 -9.36
C PHE A 6 -25.14 3.60 -9.40
N PRO A 7 -25.49 2.77 -10.40
CA PRO A 7 -26.84 2.21 -10.54
C PRO A 7 -27.24 1.31 -9.36
N ASN A 8 -26.26 0.86 -8.56
CA ASN A 8 -26.43 0.08 -7.35
C ASN A 8 -26.11 0.88 -6.06
N ALA A 9 -26.31 2.20 -6.07
CA ALA A 9 -25.98 3.08 -4.94
C ALA A 9 -26.53 2.59 -3.59
N THR A 10 -27.77 2.08 -3.55
CA THR A 10 -28.36 1.52 -2.32
C THR A 10 -27.51 0.40 -1.73
N THR A 11 -27.01 -0.53 -2.55
CA THR A 11 -26.13 -1.62 -2.10
C THR A 11 -24.75 -1.10 -1.71
N LEU A 12 -24.20 -0.14 -2.45
CA LEU A 12 -22.90 0.44 -2.10
C LEU A 12 -22.93 1.16 -0.75
N GLN A 13 -24.07 1.74 -0.39
CA GLN A 13 -24.29 2.42 0.89
C GLN A 13 -24.50 1.47 2.07
N ASP A 14 -24.61 0.15 1.85
CA ASP A 14 -24.66 -0.81 2.96
C ASP A 14 -23.32 -0.82 3.72
N ASP A 15 -23.37 -0.95 5.05
CA ASP A 15 -22.17 -0.96 5.90
C ASP A 15 -21.16 -2.06 5.54
N ALA A 16 -21.66 -3.18 5.03
CA ALA A 16 -20.86 -4.30 4.56
C ALA A 16 -20.14 -4.01 3.23
N GLN A 17 -20.52 -2.94 2.53
CA GLN A 17 -19.93 -2.48 1.28
C GLN A 17 -19.10 -1.21 1.53
N LEU A 18 -19.54 -0.06 1.01
CA LEU A 18 -18.86 1.23 1.15
C LEU A 18 -19.58 2.17 2.13
N GLY A 19 -20.68 1.76 2.77
CA GLY A 19 -21.49 2.62 3.63
C GLY A 19 -20.72 3.26 4.79
N ARG A 20 -19.70 2.57 5.28
CA ARG A 20 -18.82 3.07 6.34
C ARG A 20 -17.67 3.94 5.81
N LEU A 21 -17.32 3.82 4.53
CA LEU A 21 -16.14 4.47 3.95
C LEU A 21 -16.23 5.99 4.11
N LYS A 22 -15.24 6.57 4.78
CA LYS A 22 -15.07 8.02 4.88
C LYS A 22 -14.59 8.55 3.54
N ILE A 23 -15.39 9.45 2.99
CA ILE A 23 -15.14 10.05 1.68
C ILE A 23 -15.06 11.57 1.79
N THR A 24 -14.47 12.19 0.77
CA THR A 24 -14.62 13.64 0.53
C THR A 24 -15.64 13.87 -0.58
N THR A 25 -16.43 14.94 -0.44
CA THR A 25 -17.33 15.43 -1.49
C THR A 25 -16.71 16.55 -2.32
N ALA A 26 -15.45 16.92 -2.06
CA ALA A 26 -14.81 18.09 -2.67
C ALA A 26 -14.45 17.92 -4.15
N PHE A 27 -14.30 16.68 -4.63
CA PHE A 27 -13.77 16.38 -5.98
C PHE A 27 -14.62 15.36 -6.76
N GLY A 28 -15.66 14.81 -6.14
CA GLY A 28 -16.43 13.69 -6.70
C GLY A 28 -17.56 14.09 -7.64
N ASP A 29 -17.93 15.36 -7.70
CA ASP A 29 -18.91 15.94 -8.62
C ASP A 29 -18.17 16.43 -9.88
N THR A 30 -18.17 15.63 -10.96
CA THR A 30 -17.36 15.91 -12.15
C THR A 30 -18.11 16.68 -13.23
N ASP A 31 -19.44 16.71 -13.17
CA ASP A 31 -20.29 17.44 -14.12
C ASP A 31 -21.04 18.65 -13.50
N GLY A 32 -20.96 18.83 -12.18
CA GLY A 32 -21.45 19.99 -11.46
C GLY A 32 -22.94 19.94 -11.15
N ASP A 33 -23.57 18.77 -11.18
CA ASP A 33 -25.00 18.60 -10.92
C ASP A 33 -25.35 18.47 -9.42
N GLY A 34 -24.33 18.44 -8.56
CA GLY A 34 -24.45 18.41 -7.11
C GLY A 34 -24.57 17.01 -6.52
N ASP A 35 -24.48 15.96 -7.33
CA ASP A 35 -24.30 14.60 -6.86
C ASP A 35 -22.84 14.14 -7.00
N LEU A 36 -22.55 12.84 -6.86
CA LEU A 36 -21.16 12.35 -6.90
C LEU A 36 -21.05 11.32 -8.02
N ASP A 37 -20.15 11.57 -8.96
CA ASP A 37 -19.71 10.69 -10.04
C ASP A 37 -18.57 9.75 -9.64
N GLN A 38 -17.76 10.18 -8.67
CA GLN A 38 -16.55 9.48 -8.24
C GLN A 38 -16.44 9.47 -6.71
N ILE A 39 -15.98 8.34 -6.18
CA ILE A 39 -15.77 8.15 -4.75
C ILE A 39 -14.29 8.36 -4.43
N PHE A 40 -14.00 9.38 -3.62
CA PHE A 40 -12.65 9.65 -3.12
C PHE A 40 -12.59 9.36 -1.62
N GLY A 41 -11.91 8.28 -1.25
CA GLY A 41 -11.61 7.94 0.13
C GLY A 41 -10.32 8.60 0.63
N TYR A 42 -10.13 8.62 1.95
CA TYR A 42 -8.89 9.08 2.56
C TYR A 42 -7.86 7.95 2.73
N GLY A 43 -6.59 8.33 2.84
CA GLY A 43 -5.46 7.44 3.10
C GLY A 43 -4.95 6.70 1.86
N ALA A 44 -3.68 6.31 1.89
CA ALA A 44 -3.10 5.44 0.88
C ALA A 44 -3.65 4.01 1.05
N ARG A 45 -3.93 3.32 -0.05
CA ARG A 45 -4.51 1.96 -0.05
C ARG A 45 -3.79 0.99 -0.98
N SER A 46 -2.94 1.53 -1.87
CA SER A 46 -2.15 0.81 -2.87
C SER A 46 -0.73 1.39 -2.94
N PHE A 47 0.14 0.72 -3.68
CA PHE A 47 1.30 1.36 -4.29
C PHE A 47 1.11 1.36 -5.81
N SER A 48 1.71 2.36 -6.46
CA SER A 48 1.63 2.50 -7.92
C SER A 48 3.03 2.63 -8.52
N ILE A 49 3.18 2.17 -9.76
CA ILE A 49 4.37 2.35 -10.58
C ILE A 49 4.01 3.33 -11.69
N TRP A 50 4.82 4.39 -11.83
CA TRP A 50 4.66 5.41 -12.85
C TRP A 50 5.83 5.40 -13.81
N SER A 51 5.58 5.67 -15.08
CA SER A 51 6.62 5.90 -16.07
C SER A 51 7.26 7.28 -15.87
N THR A 52 8.41 7.50 -16.48
CA THR A 52 9.08 8.82 -16.48
C THR A 52 8.30 9.89 -17.25
N SER A 53 7.33 9.49 -18.09
CA SER A 53 6.41 10.41 -18.76
C SER A 53 5.14 10.70 -17.94
N GLY A 54 5.02 10.15 -16.73
CA GLY A 54 3.85 10.35 -15.86
C GLY A 54 2.67 9.45 -16.19
N GLU A 55 2.88 8.36 -16.94
CA GLU A 55 1.84 7.36 -17.20
C GLU A 55 1.77 6.35 -16.04
N LEU A 56 0.55 6.01 -15.61
CA LEU A 56 0.34 4.95 -14.63
C LEU A 56 0.62 3.59 -15.28
N VAL A 57 1.67 2.90 -14.85
CA VAL A 57 2.10 1.60 -15.38
C VAL A 57 1.41 0.45 -14.65
N TYR A 58 1.24 0.59 -13.33
CA TYR A 58 0.61 -0.41 -12.47
C TYR A 58 0.07 0.25 -11.20
N ASP A 59 -1.06 -0.24 -10.69
CA ASP A 59 -1.54 0.04 -9.35
C ASP A 59 -1.87 -1.29 -8.65
N SER A 60 -1.50 -1.42 -7.37
CA SER A 60 -1.76 -2.66 -6.63
C SER A 60 -3.22 -2.86 -6.25
N GLU A 61 -4.07 -1.86 -6.46
CA GLU A 61 -5.48 -1.84 -6.12
C GLU A 61 -5.71 -2.36 -4.68
N ASN A 62 -6.59 -3.34 -4.52
CA ASN A 62 -6.93 -3.95 -3.22
C ASN A 62 -5.99 -5.09 -2.78
N PHE A 63 -4.87 -5.32 -3.47
CA PHE A 63 -3.98 -6.44 -3.18
C PHE A 63 -3.48 -6.42 -1.73
N ILE A 64 -2.98 -5.27 -1.27
CA ILE A 64 -2.39 -5.14 0.08
C ILE A 64 -3.45 -5.48 1.13
N ALA A 65 -4.64 -4.87 1.05
CA ALA A 65 -5.72 -5.12 2.00
C ALA A 65 -6.14 -6.61 2.02
N LYS A 66 -6.32 -7.24 0.86
CA LYS A 66 -6.66 -8.67 0.77
C LYS A 66 -5.55 -9.56 1.36
N LYS A 67 -4.29 -9.27 1.04
CA LYS A 67 -3.16 -10.05 1.53
C LYS A 67 -2.97 -9.90 3.03
N SER A 68 -3.12 -8.68 3.58
CA SER A 68 -3.06 -8.44 5.03
C SER A 68 -4.21 -9.15 5.78
N LEU A 69 -5.39 -9.23 5.18
CA LEU A 69 -6.51 -10.03 5.73
C LEU A 69 -6.19 -11.54 5.71
N GLU A 70 -5.65 -12.04 4.60
CA GLU A 70 -5.29 -13.46 4.43
C GLU A 70 -4.24 -13.91 5.46
N ILE A 71 -3.22 -13.09 5.71
CA ILE A 71 -2.15 -13.41 6.69
C ILE A 71 -2.56 -13.12 8.14
N GLY A 72 -3.73 -12.52 8.36
CA GLY A 72 -4.26 -12.24 9.69
C GLY A 72 -3.63 -11.05 10.42
N SER A 73 -2.83 -10.22 9.74
CA SER A 73 -2.27 -8.98 10.33
C SER A 73 -3.22 -7.79 10.23
N TYR A 74 -4.31 -7.91 9.46
CA TYR A 74 -5.34 -6.88 9.34
C TYR A 74 -6.45 -7.04 10.38
N THR A 75 -6.63 -6.05 11.25
CA THR A 75 -7.81 -5.97 12.14
C THR A 75 -8.81 -4.96 11.58
N ASP A 76 -10.05 -5.38 11.33
CA ASP A 76 -11.09 -4.55 10.70
C ASP A 76 -11.68 -3.51 11.70
N LYS A 77 -10.91 -2.46 11.97
CA LYS A 77 -11.37 -1.26 12.70
C LYS A 77 -11.19 0.04 11.91
N ARG A 78 -10.55 -0.02 10.74
CA ARG A 78 -10.18 1.15 9.93
C ARG A 78 -10.36 0.96 8.43
N SER A 79 -11.01 -0.12 7.98
CA SER A 79 -11.32 -0.31 6.55
C SER A 79 -12.12 0.88 6.00
N ASP A 80 -13.01 1.38 6.85
CA ASP A 80 -13.85 2.56 6.67
C ASP A 80 -13.05 3.87 6.63
N ASP A 81 -11.86 3.92 7.20
CA ASP A 81 -11.05 5.15 7.33
C ASP A 81 -9.91 5.17 6.31
N LYS A 82 -8.78 4.53 6.62
CA LYS A 82 -7.53 4.62 5.85
C LYS A 82 -7.02 3.27 5.32
N GLY A 83 -7.72 2.17 5.60
CA GLY A 83 -7.43 0.87 5.00
C GLY A 83 -6.15 0.23 5.55
N ALA A 84 -5.28 -0.25 4.66
CA ALA A 84 -4.03 -0.95 4.99
C ALA A 84 -2.82 -0.01 5.21
N GLU A 85 -2.97 1.28 4.87
CA GLU A 85 -1.99 2.34 5.17
C GLU A 85 -0.54 2.00 4.72
N PRO A 86 -0.28 1.70 3.42
CA PRO A 86 1.08 1.71 2.89
C PRO A 86 1.64 3.15 2.91
N GLU A 87 2.80 3.35 3.52
CA GLU A 87 3.42 4.67 3.66
C GLU A 87 4.85 4.69 3.11
N GLY A 88 5.68 3.76 3.58
CA GLY A 88 7.06 3.62 3.12
C GLY A 88 7.15 2.82 1.82
N VAL A 89 7.90 3.31 0.84
CA VAL A 89 8.30 2.52 -0.33
C VAL A 89 9.76 2.74 -0.67
N THR A 90 10.46 1.66 -0.97
CA THR A 90 11.82 1.71 -1.52
C THR A 90 12.02 0.61 -2.55
N THR A 91 13.03 0.75 -3.40
CA THR A 91 13.39 -0.26 -4.39
C THR A 91 14.84 -0.69 -4.22
N PHE A 92 15.13 -1.94 -4.57
CA PHE A 92 16.48 -2.47 -4.57
C PHE A 92 16.68 -3.49 -5.68
N THR A 93 17.93 -3.73 -6.03
CA THR A 93 18.29 -4.79 -6.98
C THR A 93 18.99 -5.92 -6.24
N SER A 94 18.58 -7.16 -6.52
CA SER A 94 19.26 -8.35 -6.02
C SER A 94 19.29 -9.41 -7.11
N ASN A 95 20.45 -10.01 -7.36
CA ASN A 95 20.66 -11.01 -8.42
C ASN A 95 20.13 -10.59 -9.80
N GLY A 96 20.30 -9.30 -10.17
CA GLY A 96 19.87 -8.75 -11.45
C GLY A 96 18.36 -8.48 -11.58
N LYS A 97 17.59 -8.69 -10.52
CA LYS A 97 16.15 -8.39 -10.46
C LYS A 97 15.88 -7.18 -9.59
N THR A 98 14.94 -6.34 -10.00
CA THR A 98 14.45 -5.20 -9.22
C THR A 98 13.31 -5.67 -8.31
N TYR A 99 13.31 -5.18 -7.08
CA TYR A 99 12.28 -5.44 -6.08
C TYR A 99 11.79 -4.12 -5.48
N ALA A 100 10.54 -4.11 -5.01
CA ALA A 100 10.02 -3.09 -4.11
C ALA A 100 9.82 -3.67 -2.71
N ALA A 101 10.14 -2.87 -1.71
CA ALA A 101 9.70 -3.06 -0.34
C ALA A 101 8.66 -1.97 -0.03
N VAL A 102 7.47 -2.40 0.39
CA VAL A 102 6.34 -1.54 0.74
C VAL A 102 6.04 -1.75 2.20
N GLY A 103 6.25 -0.72 3.01
CA GLY A 103 5.98 -0.70 4.45
C GLY A 103 4.56 -0.24 4.70
N MET A 104 3.82 -1.01 5.49
CA MET A 104 2.48 -0.68 5.91
C MET A 104 2.46 -0.43 7.41
N GLU A 105 2.32 0.84 7.79
CA GLU A 105 2.37 1.29 9.19
C GLU A 105 1.41 0.46 10.04
N ARG A 106 0.12 0.41 9.68
CA ARG A 106 -0.88 -0.13 10.61
C ARG A 106 -0.98 -1.65 10.65
N THR A 107 -0.86 -2.32 9.51
CA THR A 107 -0.75 -3.79 9.52
C THR A 107 0.58 -4.25 10.10
N GLY A 108 1.54 -3.34 10.20
CA GLY A 108 2.81 -3.58 10.87
C GLY A 108 3.80 -4.38 10.04
N ASP A 109 3.56 -4.60 8.76
CA ASP A 109 4.36 -5.50 7.94
C ASP A 109 5.04 -4.78 6.78
N VAL A 110 6.10 -5.38 6.24
CA VAL A 110 6.71 -4.95 4.98
C VAL A 110 6.47 -6.02 3.92
N MET A 111 5.81 -5.69 2.83
CA MET A 111 5.63 -6.59 1.68
C MET A 111 6.72 -6.39 0.64
N ILE A 112 7.26 -7.50 0.13
CA ILE A 112 8.26 -7.51 -0.94
C ILE A 112 7.62 -7.95 -2.25
N PHE A 113 7.87 -7.19 -3.32
CA PHE A 113 7.39 -7.48 -4.67
C PHE A 113 8.57 -7.58 -5.64
N ASP A 114 8.58 -8.60 -6.51
CA ASP A 114 9.46 -8.70 -7.66
C ASP A 114 8.91 -7.81 -8.78
N LEU A 115 9.71 -6.82 -9.19
CA LEU A 115 9.39 -5.83 -10.23
C LEU A 115 10.09 -6.15 -11.56
N SER A 116 10.55 -7.39 -11.77
CA SER A 116 11.15 -7.80 -13.05
C SER A 116 10.23 -7.54 -14.25
N ASN A 117 8.91 -7.59 -14.02
CA ASN A 117 7.92 -7.02 -14.93
C ASN A 117 7.13 -5.91 -14.21
N PRO A 118 7.37 -4.62 -14.52
CA PRO A 118 6.73 -3.50 -13.82
C PRO A 118 5.23 -3.37 -14.12
N THR A 119 4.73 -3.98 -15.20
CA THR A 119 3.28 -3.99 -15.50
C THR A 119 2.54 -5.12 -14.79
N SER A 120 3.27 -6.05 -14.17
CA SER A 120 2.70 -7.18 -13.42
C SER A 120 3.64 -7.59 -12.28
N PRO A 121 3.85 -6.74 -11.26
CA PRO A 121 4.60 -7.08 -10.06
C PRO A 121 4.12 -8.38 -9.42
N VAL A 122 5.06 -9.17 -8.90
CA VAL A 122 4.76 -10.44 -8.24
C VAL A 122 5.08 -10.35 -6.76
N PHE A 123 4.09 -10.64 -5.91
CA PHE A 123 4.30 -10.72 -4.47
C PHE A 123 5.29 -11.86 -4.13
N VAL A 124 6.27 -11.57 -3.28
CA VAL A 124 7.32 -12.50 -2.90
C VAL A 124 7.11 -13.00 -1.47
N GLN A 125 7.03 -12.08 -0.51
CA GLN A 125 6.93 -12.41 0.91
C GLN A 125 6.49 -11.20 1.75
N VAL A 126 6.09 -11.48 2.98
CA VAL A 126 5.90 -10.51 4.06
C VAL A 126 7.09 -10.62 5.03
N LEU A 127 7.59 -9.49 5.49
CA LEU A 127 8.54 -9.37 6.57
C LEU A 127 7.82 -8.76 7.79
N ALA A 128 7.75 -9.53 8.87
CA ALA A 128 7.08 -9.11 10.10
C ALA A 128 7.82 -7.93 10.73
N ASN A 129 7.10 -6.82 10.95
CA ASN A 129 7.60 -5.58 11.55
C ASN A 129 6.60 -5.09 12.60
N THR A 130 6.70 -3.82 13.05
CA THR A 130 5.62 -3.21 13.83
C THR A 130 5.60 -1.71 13.59
N SER A 131 4.54 -1.17 12.98
CA SER A 131 4.50 0.24 12.56
C SER A 131 5.74 0.67 11.75
N PRO A 132 6.03 0.03 10.60
CA PRO A 132 7.14 0.41 9.75
C PRO A 132 6.92 1.80 9.12
N GLU A 133 7.93 2.64 9.22
CA GLU A 133 7.95 4.03 8.73
C GLU A 133 9.02 4.19 7.62
N GLY A 134 10.27 4.42 8.03
CA GLY A 134 11.41 4.53 7.15
C GLY A 134 11.92 3.18 6.64
N LEU A 135 12.14 3.12 5.32
CA LEU A 135 12.79 2.00 4.63
C LEU A 135 14.09 2.45 3.99
N MET A 136 15.21 1.80 4.34
CA MET A 136 16.52 2.09 3.77
C MET A 136 17.15 0.84 3.19
N ILE A 137 17.77 0.98 2.02
CA ILE A 137 18.57 -0.06 1.39
C ILE A 137 20.04 0.29 1.54
N ILE A 138 20.82 -0.67 2.05
CA ILE A 138 22.29 -0.64 1.99
C ILE A 138 22.70 -1.61 0.89
N PRO A 139 23.21 -1.12 -0.25
CA PRO A 139 23.67 -1.97 -1.35
C PRO A 139 24.79 -2.93 -0.92
N ALA A 140 24.89 -4.06 -1.62
CA ALA A 140 25.88 -5.11 -1.35
C ALA A 140 27.32 -4.56 -1.30
N GLU A 141 27.68 -3.66 -2.21
CA GLU A 141 29.01 -3.05 -2.30
C GLU A 141 29.35 -2.09 -1.15
N LYS A 142 28.35 -1.69 -0.35
CA LYS A 142 28.51 -0.87 0.86
C LYS A 142 28.28 -1.65 2.15
N SER A 143 28.00 -2.94 2.04
CA SER A 143 27.66 -3.81 3.15
C SER A 143 28.86 -4.65 3.57
N PRO A 144 29.19 -4.77 4.86
CA PRO A 144 30.28 -5.63 5.33
C PRO A 144 30.02 -7.12 5.08
N THR A 145 28.80 -7.49 4.69
CA THR A 145 28.40 -8.85 4.37
C THR A 145 28.36 -9.15 2.88
N GLU A 146 28.65 -8.15 2.02
CA GLU A 146 28.51 -8.22 0.56
C GLU A 146 27.10 -8.60 0.09
N ARG A 147 26.10 -8.45 0.96
CA ARG A 147 24.68 -8.68 0.67
C ARG A 147 23.92 -7.36 0.75
N THR A 148 22.86 -7.26 -0.05
CA THR A 148 21.90 -6.17 0.09
C THR A 148 21.22 -6.28 1.44
N ILE A 149 21.13 -5.15 2.16
CA ILE A 149 20.47 -5.06 3.46
C ILE A 149 19.28 -4.12 3.34
N LEU A 150 18.12 -4.56 3.82
CA LEU A 150 16.97 -3.70 4.08
C LEU A 150 16.94 -3.37 5.57
N VAL A 151 16.94 -2.08 5.90
CA VAL A 151 16.74 -1.56 7.25
C VAL A 151 15.34 -0.94 7.32
N VAL A 152 14.58 -1.34 8.32
CA VAL A 152 13.21 -0.87 8.56
C VAL A 152 13.17 -0.21 9.94
N SER A 153 12.73 1.04 10.02
CA SER A 153 12.47 1.69 11.30
C SER A 153 11.02 1.50 11.71
N ASN A 154 10.81 1.08 12.94
CA ASN A 154 9.50 0.82 13.53
C ASN A 154 9.17 1.90 14.56
N GLU A 155 8.00 2.53 14.44
CA GLU A 155 7.52 3.54 15.40
C GLU A 155 7.04 2.90 16.73
N TYR A 156 6.67 1.62 16.69
CA TYR A 156 6.24 0.86 17.87
C TYR A 156 7.16 -0.34 18.13
N PRO A 157 7.49 -0.68 19.40
CA PRO A 157 7.10 0.02 20.63
C PRO A 157 7.81 1.38 20.80
N ASP A 158 7.39 2.16 21.80
CA ASP A 158 7.86 3.54 22.09
C ASP A 158 9.39 3.67 22.30
N ASP A 159 10.12 2.56 22.38
CA ASP A 159 11.59 2.53 22.42
C ASP A 159 12.25 2.55 21.03
N ALA A 160 11.45 2.53 19.95
CA ALA A 160 11.82 2.52 18.54
C ALA A 160 12.79 1.38 18.16
N THR A 161 12.36 0.48 17.29
CA THR A 161 13.19 -0.66 16.87
C THR A 161 13.65 -0.53 15.42
N LEU A 162 14.81 -1.12 15.12
CA LEU A 162 15.27 -1.33 13.75
C LEU A 162 15.28 -2.83 13.44
N ASN A 163 14.53 -3.22 12.41
CA ASN A 163 14.65 -4.56 11.85
C ASN A 163 15.61 -4.52 10.64
N ILE A 164 16.57 -5.44 10.63
CA ILE A 164 17.61 -5.53 9.60
C ILE A 164 17.49 -6.87 8.90
N TYR A 165 17.18 -6.85 7.61
CA TYR A 165 17.05 -8.03 6.78
C TYR A 165 18.22 -8.09 5.81
N SER A 166 18.88 -9.26 5.76
CA SER A 166 19.90 -9.58 4.78
C SER A 166 19.52 -10.89 4.10
N LYS A 167 19.68 -10.95 2.79
CA LYS A 167 19.47 -12.18 2.00
C LYS A 167 20.67 -12.41 1.10
#